data_AF-A0A6F8UZF2-F1
#
_entry.id   AF-A0A6F8UZF2-F1
#
_cell.length_a   1.000
_cell.length_b   1.000
_cell.length_c   1.000
_cell.angle_alpha   90.00
_cell.angle_beta   90.00
_cell.angle_gamma   90.00
#
_symmetry.space_group_name_H-M   'P 1'
#
loop_
_entity.id
_entity.type
_entity.pdbx_description
1 polymer ?
#
loop_
_entity_poly.entity_id
_entity_poly.type
_entity_poly.pdbx_seq_one_letter_code
_entity_poly.pdbx_strand_id
1 'polypeptide(L)'
;MDAFTMVVMACVAGEAHCATSRISEMDFTTAQACEARVDDIIRSMTREFGKRPEFKGRQVTYDVSCMDRAQLAAKFGIASSDT
;
A
#
# COMPACT_ATOMS: atom_id res chain seq x y z
N MET A 1 16.57 -6.00 12.94
CA MET A 1 15.89 -6.38 11.69
C MET A 1 15.28 -5.11 11.13
N ASP A 2 15.63 -4.76 9.90
CA ASP A 2 15.00 -3.63 9.21
C ASP A 2 13.58 -4.04 8.83
N ALA A 3 12.59 -3.39 9.45
CA ALA A 3 11.20 -3.58 9.08
C ALA A 3 10.96 -2.91 7.72
N PHE A 4 10.52 -3.70 6.74
CA PHE A 4 10.04 -3.17 5.47
C PHE A 4 8.62 -2.64 5.67
N THR A 5 8.30 -1.54 5.00
CA THR A 5 6.94 -0.99 4.94
C THR A 5 6.45 -1.13 3.51
N MET A 6 5.24 -1.66 3.37
CA MET A 6 4.54 -1.65 2.10
C MET A 6 3.76 -0.34 1.96
N VAL A 7 3.94 0.32 0.83
CA VAL A 7 3.10 1.44 0.42
C VAL A 7 2.27 0.98 -0.78
N VAL A 8 0.95 1.02 -0.64
CA VAL A 8 0.00 0.68 -1.70
C VAL A 8 -0.77 1.94 -2.07
N MET A 9 -0.73 2.31 -3.35
CA MET A 9 -1.50 3.41 -3.92
C MET A 9 -2.53 2.83 -4.89
N ALA A 10 -3.81 3.02 -4.57
CA ALA A 10 -4.92 2.59 -5.39
C ALA A 10 -5.61 3.80 -6.03
N CYS A 11 -5.57 3.88 -7.36
CA CYS A 11 -6.19 4.93 -8.14
C CYS A 11 -7.42 4.37 -8.86
N VAL A 12 -8.60 4.90 -8.55
CA VAL A 12 -9.84 4.55 -9.27
C VAL A 12 -9.99 5.49 -10.46
N ALA A 13 -10.25 4.95 -11.66
CA ALA A 13 -10.31 5.72 -12.89
C ALA A 13 -11.38 6.82 -12.81
N GLY A 14 -10.96 8.09 -12.90
CA GLY A 14 -11.82 9.28 -12.82
C GLY A 14 -11.94 9.89 -11.41
N GLU A 15 -11.26 9.32 -10.40
CA GLU A 15 -11.14 9.95 -9.09
C GLU A 15 -9.99 10.96 -9.12
N ALA A 16 -10.19 12.12 -8.50
CA ALA A 16 -9.16 13.15 -8.38
C ALA A 16 -8.02 12.74 -7.43
N HIS A 17 -8.30 11.81 -6.50
CA HIS A 17 -7.37 11.37 -5.48
C HIS A 17 -7.24 9.85 -5.49
N CYS A 18 -6.01 9.37 -5.35
CA CYS A 18 -5.74 7.96 -5.14
C CYS A 18 -5.70 7.66 -3.64
N ALA A 19 -6.27 6.54 -3.24
CA ALA A 19 -6.19 6.05 -1.87
C ALA A 19 -4.80 5.47 -1.63
N THR A 20 -4.08 5.99 -0.64
CA THR A 20 -2.77 5.45 -0.25
C THR A 20 -2.88 4.78 1.11
N SER A 21 -2.40 3.55 1.20
CA SER A 21 -2.30 2.79 2.44
C SER A 21 -0.83 2.48 2.72
N ARG A 22 -0.40 2.76 3.96
CA ARG A 22 0.92 2.40 4.46
C ARG A 22 0.74 1.24 5.43
N ILE A 23 1.36 0.12 5.12
CA ILE A 23 1.31 -1.10 5.93
C ILE A 23 2.72 -1.37 6.44
N SER A 24 2.91 -1.17 7.74
CA SER A 24 4.14 -1.52 8.45
C SER A 24 3.82 -2.69 9.37
N GLU A 25 4.12 -3.90 8.89
CA GLU A 25 3.96 -5.13 9.68
C GLU A 25 5.32 -5.62 10.15
N MET A 26 5.41 -6.09 11.40
CA MET A 26 6.66 -6.64 11.96
C MET A 26 7.14 -7.88 11.18
N ASP A 27 6.24 -8.56 10.48
CA ASP A 27 6.52 -9.73 9.65
C ASP A 27 7.19 -9.38 8.30
N PHE A 28 7.21 -8.10 7.90
CA PHE A 28 7.89 -7.65 6.69
C PHE A 28 9.39 -7.54 6.93
N THR A 29 10.03 -8.69 7.12
CA THR A 29 11.47 -8.80 7.39
C THR A 29 12.31 -8.88 6.11
N THR A 30 11.66 -9.14 4.97
CA THR A 30 12.28 -9.19 3.63
C THR A 30 11.34 -8.61 2.58
N ALA A 31 11.88 -8.20 1.43
CA ALA A 31 11.07 -7.78 0.29
C ALA A 31 10.09 -8.86 -0.17
N GLN A 32 10.50 -10.14 -0.18
CA GLN A 32 9.64 -11.26 -0.55
C GLN A 32 8.48 -11.47 0.43
N ALA A 33 8.70 -11.27 1.74
CA ALA A 33 7.64 -11.36 2.74
C ALA A 33 6.61 -10.23 2.56
N CYS A 34 7.07 -9.04 2.17
CA CYS A 34 6.21 -7.93 1.79
C CYS A 34 5.43 -8.24 0.50
N GLU A 35 6.11 -8.64 -0.58
CA GLU A 35 5.48 -8.99 -1.86
C GLU A 35 4.42 -10.10 -1.73
N ALA A 36 4.66 -11.10 -0.88
CA ALA A 36 3.71 -12.18 -0.62
C ALA A 36 2.36 -11.70 -0.03
N ARG A 37 2.33 -10.52 0.59
CA ARG A 37 1.11 -9.94 1.20
C ARG A 37 0.40 -8.95 0.28
N VAL A 38 1.02 -8.58 -0.84
CA VAL A 38 0.48 -7.61 -1.79
C VAL A 38 -0.88 -8.06 -2.32
N ASP A 39 -1.00 -9.31 -2.73
CA ASP A 39 -2.25 -9.85 -3.30
C ASP A 39 -3.41 -9.81 -2.29
N ASP A 40 -3.15 -10.11 -1.02
CA ASP A 40 -4.15 -10.07 0.04
C ASP A 40 -4.61 -8.63 0.31
N ILE A 41 -3.66 -7.68 0.36
CA ILE A 41 -3.95 -6.27 0.59
C ILE A 41 -4.71 -5.67 -0.59
N ILE A 42 -4.26 -5.91 -1.83
CA ILE A 42 -4.96 -5.46 -3.05
C ILE A 42 -6.38 -6.04 -3.07
N ARG A 43 -6.55 -7.33 -2.77
CA ARG A 43 -7.88 -7.97 -2.72
C ARG A 43 -8.77 -7.31 -1.68
N SER A 44 -8.24 -7.00 -0.50
CA SER A 44 -8.98 -6.30 0.56
C SER A 44 -9.39 -4.90 0.11
N MET A 45 -8.46 -4.09 -0.41
CA MET A 45 -8.76 -2.75 -0.92
C MET A 45 -9.77 -2.77 -2.07
N THR A 46 -9.64 -3.71 -3.01
CA THR A 46 -10.58 -3.90 -4.11
C THR A 46 -11.99 -4.20 -3.59
N ARG A 47 -12.12 -5.05 -2.57
CA ARG A 47 -13.41 -5.33 -1.93
C ARG A 47 -14.00 -4.09 -1.28
N GLU A 48 -13.18 -3.28 -0.60
CA GLU A 48 -13.64 -2.02 -0.01
C GLU A 48 -14.11 -1.02 -1.07
N PHE A 49 -13.41 -0.89 -2.21
CA PHE A 49 -13.90 -0.08 -3.32
C PHE A 49 -15.17 -0.66 -3.93
N GLY A 50 -15.29 -1.98 -4.03
CA GLY A 50 -16.48 -2.65 -4.54
C GLY A 50 -17.73 -2.46 -3.68
N LYS A 51 -17.58 -2.16 -2.38
CA LYS A 51 -18.70 -1.77 -1.50
C LYS A 51 -19.22 -0.36 -1.82
N ARG A 52 -18.43 0.47 -2.50
CA ARG A 52 -18.81 1.83 -2.86
C ARG A 52 -19.48 1.84 -4.23
N PRO A 53 -20.78 2.16 -4.32
CA PRO A 53 -21.51 2.11 -5.58
C PRO A 53 -20.96 3.10 -6.62
N GLU A 54 -20.37 4.21 -6.17
CA GLU A 54 -19.72 5.21 -7.03
C GLU A 54 -18.49 4.69 -7.79
N PHE A 55 -17.93 3.55 -7.34
CA PHE A 55 -16.77 2.91 -7.95
C PHE A 55 -17.12 1.68 -8.80
N LYS A 56 -18.40 1.33 -8.89
CA LYS A 56 -18.85 0.14 -9.62
C LYS A 56 -18.57 0.28 -11.12
N GLY A 57 -17.88 -0.71 -11.69
CA GLY A 57 -17.53 -0.75 -13.11
C GLY A 57 -16.35 0.15 -13.49
N ARG A 58 -15.72 0.82 -12.52
CA ARG A 58 -14.51 1.63 -12.76
C ARG A 58 -13.28 0.76 -12.64
N GLN A 59 -12.30 1.01 -13.50
CA GLN A 59 -10.99 0.38 -13.39
C GLN A 59 -10.26 0.92 -12.17
N VAL A 60 -9.62 0.03 -11.41
CA VAL A 60 -8.75 0.40 -10.29
C VAL A 60 -7.33 -0.05 -10.63
N THR A 61 -6.39 0.87 -10.53
CA THR A 61 -4.96 0.62 -10.73
C THR A 61 -4.28 0.63 -9.38
N TYR A 62 -3.40 -0.34 -9.14
CA TYR A 62 -2.63 -0.47 -7.90
C TYR A 62 -1.15 -0.31 -8.22
N ASP A 63 -0.50 0.62 -7.52
CA ASP A 63 0.96 0.73 -7.46
C ASP A 63 1.41 0.28 -6.07
N VAL A 64 2.37 -0.64 -6.02
CA VAL A 64 2.83 -1.24 -4.76
C VAL A 64 4.33 -1.17 -4.67
N SER A 65 4.80 -0.66 -3.53
CA SER A 65 6.20 -0.45 -3.25
C SER A 65 6.53 -1.00 -1.86
N CYS A 66 7.39 -2.02 -1.82
CA CYS A 66 8.00 -2.52 -0.59
C CYS A 66 9.33 -1.78 -0.37
N MET A 67 9.42 -0.99 0.70
CA MET A 67 10.56 -0.13 0.98
C MET A 67 11.06 -0.37 2.40
N ASP A 68 12.37 -0.37 2.59
CA ASP A 68 12.96 -0.32 3.94
C ASP A 68 12.86 1.10 4.53
N ARG A 69 13.08 1.22 5.85
CA ARG A 69 13.02 2.49 6.58
C ARG A 69 13.82 3.63 5.93
N ALA A 70 15.00 3.36 5.39
CA ALA A 70 15.83 4.40 4.79
C ALA A 70 15.20 4.91 3.48
N GLN A 71 14.63 4.01 2.68
CA GLN A 71 13.90 4.39 1.47
C GLN A 71 12.61 5.16 1.77
N LEU A 72 11.86 4.83 2.83
CA LEU A 72 10.70 5.62 3.25
C LEU A 72 11.07 7.03 3.68
N ALA A 73 12.10 7.15 4.52
CA ALA A 73 12.58 8.45 4.97
C ALA A 73 13.04 9.31 3.79
N ALA A 74 13.74 8.72 2.82
CA ALA A 74 14.23 9.43 1.64
C ALA A 74 13.12 9.84 0.65
N LYS A 75 12.18 8.94 0.34
CA LYS A 75 11.15 9.20 -0.68
C LYS A 75 9.97 10.01 -0.17
N PHE A 76 9.59 9.83 1.09
CA PHE A 76 8.37 10.43 1.63
C PHE A 76 8.63 11.39 2.80
N GLY A 77 9.90 11.57 3.22
CA GLY A 77 10.24 12.41 4.38
C GLY A 77 9.72 11.85 5.71
N ILE A 78 9.32 10.57 5.73
CA ILE A 78 8.74 9.93 6.90
C ILE A 78 9.90 9.33 7.69
N ALA A 79 10.37 10.05 8.71
CA ALA A 79 11.03 9.39 9.82
C ALA A 79 9.96 8.54 10.50
N SER A 80 10.01 7.22 10.36
CA SER A 80 9.19 6.33 11.17
C SER A 80 9.52 6.60 12.63
N SER A 81 8.70 7.42 13.29
CA SER A 81 8.69 7.53 14.75
C SER A 81 8.07 6.25 15.26
N ASP A 82 8.89 5.19 15.36
CA ASP A 82 8.60 4.07 16.25
C ASP A 82 8.45 4.67 17.66
N THR A 83 7.22 4.65 18.18
CA THR A 83 6.95 4.76 19.62
C THR A 83 6.20 3.52 20.04
#